data_AF-A0A640T8Q5-F1
#
_entry.id   AF-A0A640T8Q5-F1
#
_cell.length_a   1.000
_cell.length_b   1.000
_cell.length_c   1.000
_cell.angle_alpha   90.00
_cell.angle_beta   90.00
_cell.angle_gamma   90.00
#
_symmetry.space_group_name_H-M   'P 1'
#
loop_
_entity.id
_entity.type
_entity.pdbx_description
1 polymer ?
#
loop_
_entity_poly.entity_id
_entity_poly.type
_entity_poly.pdbx_seq_one_letter_code
_entity_poly.pdbx_strand_id
1 'polypeptide(L)'
;MNVTTSTLSLTVADVDASREFFCTHLGYQVAMAADGFASLTRGDAAADIVLLRSGSEVLPPEQRDQQATGLIFALTVTGIEAEERRLREAGAPITMPLREEPWGERLFQLTDPNGIIVQFVEWAAPDEPAQTEEPEESAMLVITPTAENVTESPNARMTGLAAPSRGSTELSTWTVAMEAGQTGPEHVISREQVWMVTAGVLDVTCDGRTEKISAGQTFVLPPDVLRQVHAPRATEAHVAMRADGVASVPGTEGTRILPWAQ
;
A
#
# COMPACT_ATOMS: atom_id res chain seq x y z
N MET A 1 -4.66 3.02 22.53
CA MET A 1 -3.54 2.06 22.72
C MET A 1 -2.60 2.27 21.56
N ASN A 2 -1.33 2.59 21.81
CA ASN A 2 -0.34 2.87 20.76
C ASN A 2 0.72 1.75 20.80
N VAL A 3 0.53 0.72 19.97
CA VAL A 3 1.48 -0.41 19.85
C VAL A 3 2.53 -0.03 18.82
N THR A 4 3.81 -0.12 19.18
CA THR A 4 4.93 0.21 18.29
C THR A 4 5.64 -1.03 17.73
N THR A 5 5.61 -2.14 18.47
CA THR A 5 6.30 -3.38 18.15
C THR A 5 5.57 -4.56 18.80
N SER A 6 5.65 -5.73 18.18
CA SER A 6 5.15 -7.00 18.72
C SER A 6 6.31 -7.97 18.89
N THR A 7 6.35 -8.68 20.02
CA THR A 7 7.42 -9.63 20.37
C THR A 7 6.81 -10.94 20.85
N LEU A 8 7.32 -12.06 20.36
CA LEU A 8 6.96 -13.40 20.81
C LEU A 8 7.92 -13.84 21.92
N SER A 9 7.41 -13.99 23.14
CA SER A 9 8.17 -14.54 24.27
C SER A 9 7.93 -16.04 24.39
N LEU A 10 8.97 -16.84 24.19
CA LEU A 10 8.92 -18.29 24.11
C LEU A 10 9.77 -18.90 25.23
N THR A 11 9.14 -19.68 26.09
CA THR A 11 9.84 -20.50 27.09
C THR A 11 10.30 -21.80 26.44
N VAL A 12 11.61 -22.09 26.46
CA VAL A 12 12.23 -23.23 25.78
C VAL A 12 13.16 -24.00 26.73
N ALA A 13 13.44 -25.27 26.44
CA ALA A 13 14.38 -26.06 27.25
C ALA A 13 15.82 -25.60 27.02
N ASP A 14 16.17 -25.38 25.76
CA ASP A 14 17.51 -24.99 25.32
C ASP A 14 17.46 -23.71 24.50
N VAL A 15 17.84 -22.59 25.13
CA VAL A 15 17.85 -21.26 24.50
C VAL A 15 18.87 -21.18 23.38
N ASP A 16 20.03 -21.81 23.54
CA ASP A 16 21.11 -21.72 22.55
C ASP A 16 20.73 -22.46 21.27
N ALA A 17 20.09 -23.62 21.38
CA ALA A 17 19.62 -24.41 20.24
C ALA A 17 18.57 -23.67 19.41
N SER A 18 17.55 -23.06 20.05
CA SER A 18 16.56 -22.24 19.33
C SER A 18 17.21 -20.99 18.74
N ARG A 19 18.09 -20.30 19.49
CA ARG A 19 18.80 -19.11 18.99
C ARG A 19 19.57 -19.44 17.72
N GLU A 20 20.36 -20.52 17.73
CA GLU A 20 21.14 -20.96 16.58
C GLU A 20 20.24 -21.26 15.38
N PHE A 21 19.12 -21.95 15.60
CA PHE A 21 18.13 -22.21 14.55
C PHE A 21 17.59 -20.91 13.94
N PHE A 22 17.11 -19.96 14.76
CA PHE A 22 16.54 -18.70 14.27
C PHE A 22 17.58 -17.82 13.56
N CYS A 23 18.81 -17.76 14.05
CA CYS A 23 19.88 -16.99 13.42
C CYS A 23 20.37 -17.62 12.11
N THR A 24 20.56 -18.95 12.10
CA THR A 24 21.13 -19.68 10.95
C THR A 24 20.14 -19.78 9.80
N HIS A 25 18.91 -20.18 10.10
CA HIS A 25 17.92 -20.48 9.07
C HIS A 25 17.02 -19.30 8.78
N LEU A 26 16.65 -18.53 9.80
CA LEU A 26 15.59 -17.53 9.72
C LEU A 26 16.11 -16.10 9.81
N GLY A 27 17.42 -15.88 9.60
CA GLY A 27 18.06 -14.56 9.47
C GLY A 27 17.91 -13.60 10.66
N TYR A 28 17.46 -14.10 11.82
CA TYR A 28 17.40 -13.30 13.04
C TYR A 28 18.80 -12.90 13.51
N GLN A 29 18.91 -11.73 14.12
CA GLN A 29 20.13 -11.24 14.73
C GLN A 29 19.97 -11.17 16.25
N VAL A 30 21.05 -11.47 16.98
CA VAL A 30 21.04 -11.37 18.45
C VAL A 30 21.14 -9.91 18.85
N ALA A 31 20.07 -9.36 19.44
CA ALA A 31 20.08 -8.03 20.01
C ALA A 31 20.67 -8.03 21.43
N MET A 32 20.35 -9.06 22.22
CA MET A 32 20.87 -9.25 23.57
C MET A 32 20.87 -10.73 23.94
N ALA A 33 21.88 -11.20 24.68
CA ALA A 33 21.93 -12.56 25.19
C ALA A 33 22.58 -12.61 26.57
N ALA A 34 22.13 -13.56 27.40
CA ALA A 34 22.67 -13.89 28.72
C ALA A 34 22.42 -15.39 29.01
N ASP A 35 22.90 -15.91 30.14
CA ASP A 35 22.62 -17.31 30.49
C ASP A 35 21.11 -17.54 30.63
N GLY A 36 20.58 -18.51 29.86
CA GLY A 36 19.16 -18.83 29.83
C GLY A 36 18.24 -17.78 29.19
N PHE A 37 18.79 -16.83 28.43
CA PHE A 37 18.02 -15.76 27.79
C PHE A 37 18.62 -15.32 26.45
N ALA A 38 17.77 -15.11 25.43
CA ALA A 38 18.17 -14.44 24.20
C ALA A 38 17.02 -13.59 23.64
N SER A 39 17.34 -12.36 23.21
CA SER A 39 16.46 -11.49 22.45
C SER A 39 16.99 -11.40 21.01
N LEU A 40 16.11 -11.72 20.07
CA LEU A 40 16.38 -11.83 18.65
C LEU A 40 15.50 -10.83 17.91
N THR A 41 16.12 -10.07 17.02
CA THR A 41 15.44 -9.07 16.19
C THR A 41 15.63 -9.38 14.73
N ARG A 42 14.69 -8.92 13.91
CA ARG A 42 14.78 -9.00 12.46
C ARG A 42 14.43 -7.65 11.85
N GLY A 43 15.07 -7.33 10.72
CA GLY A 43 14.94 -6.01 10.09
C GLY A 43 13.73 -5.83 9.17
N ASP A 44 12.85 -6.82 9.09
CA ASP A 44 11.64 -6.81 8.28
C ASP A 44 10.38 -6.87 9.15
N ALA A 45 9.24 -7.22 8.57
CA ALA A 45 7.95 -7.22 9.25
C ALA A 45 7.77 -8.36 10.28
N ALA A 46 8.75 -9.27 10.42
CA ALA A 46 8.66 -10.35 11.38
C ALA A 46 8.69 -9.82 12.84
N ALA A 47 7.92 -10.46 13.72
CA ALA A 47 7.94 -10.12 15.15
C ALA A 47 9.31 -10.45 15.76
N ASP A 48 9.77 -9.64 16.71
CA ASP A 48 10.94 -9.97 17.51
C ASP A 48 10.67 -11.22 18.36
N ILE A 49 11.72 -11.96 18.70
CA ILE A 49 11.61 -13.18 19.51
C ILE A 49 12.42 -13.01 20.79
N VAL A 50 11.83 -13.38 21.91
CA VAL A 50 12.53 -13.53 23.18
C VAL A 50 12.46 -14.99 23.60
N LEU A 51 13.61 -15.60 23.80
CA LEU A 51 13.76 -16.97 24.29
C LEU A 51 14.14 -16.93 25.76
N LEU A 52 13.40 -17.65 26.60
CA LEU A 52 13.72 -17.84 28.03
C LEU A 52 13.84 -19.32 28.36
N ARG A 53 14.84 -19.69 29.16
CA ARG A 53 14.99 -21.06 29.67
C ARG A 53 13.82 -21.41 30.59
N SER A 54 13.26 -22.59 30.40
CA SER A 54 12.30 -23.19 31.33
C SER A 54 12.87 -23.21 32.76
N GLY A 55 12.04 -22.83 33.73
CA GLY A 55 12.40 -22.66 35.13
C GLY A 55 13.04 -21.29 35.47
N SER A 56 13.10 -20.34 34.53
CA SER A 56 13.64 -18.99 34.78
C SER A 56 12.87 -18.23 35.86
N GLU A 57 13.57 -17.67 36.85
CA GLU A 57 12.98 -16.87 37.93
C GLU A 57 12.50 -15.48 37.48
N VAL A 58 12.81 -15.08 36.25
CA VAL A 58 12.30 -13.83 35.65
C VAL A 58 10.81 -13.94 35.35
N LEU A 59 10.32 -15.16 35.08
CA LEU A 59 8.92 -15.43 34.81
C LEU A 59 8.16 -15.78 36.10
N PRO A 60 6.85 -15.43 36.18
CA PRO A 60 5.97 -15.88 37.27
C PRO A 60 6.00 -17.41 37.44
N PRO A 61 5.82 -17.92 38.68
CA PRO A 61 5.81 -19.36 38.96
C PRO A 61 4.85 -20.17 38.08
N GLU A 62 3.71 -19.58 37.70
CA GLU A 62 2.71 -20.27 36.88
C GLU A 62 3.16 -20.44 35.42
N GLN A 63 4.15 -19.67 34.96
CA GLN A 63 4.59 -19.61 33.56
C GLN A 63 5.97 -20.23 33.35
N ARG A 64 6.89 -20.09 34.32
CA ARG A 64 8.31 -20.40 34.15
C ARG A 64 8.60 -21.83 33.69
N ASP A 65 7.78 -22.80 34.11
CA ASP A 65 7.97 -24.21 33.75
C ASP A 65 7.15 -24.63 32.51
N GLN A 66 6.28 -23.76 31.99
CA GLN A 66 5.47 -24.05 30.80
C GLN A 66 6.27 -23.73 29.54
N GLN A 67 6.76 -24.77 28.87
CA GLN A 67 7.39 -24.62 27.56
C GLN A 67 6.35 -24.22 26.50
N ALA A 68 6.78 -23.39 25.56
CA ALA A 68 5.97 -22.97 24.43
C ALA A 68 5.62 -24.19 23.56
N THR A 69 4.32 -24.51 23.49
CA THR A 69 3.78 -25.62 22.72
C THR A 69 2.42 -25.26 22.14
N GLY A 70 2.00 -25.95 21.06
CA GLY A 70 0.70 -25.73 20.42
C GLY A 70 0.58 -24.40 19.66
N LEU A 71 1.71 -23.77 19.30
CA LEU A 71 1.74 -22.52 18.52
C LEU A 71 2.42 -22.72 17.17
N ILE A 72 2.00 -21.93 16.20
CA ILE A 72 2.66 -21.78 14.89
C ILE A 72 3.03 -20.32 14.74
N PHE A 73 4.31 -20.05 14.52
CA PHE A 73 4.78 -18.73 14.12
C PHE A 73 4.75 -18.64 12.60
N ALA A 74 3.72 -18.00 12.05
CA ALA A 74 3.54 -17.84 10.62
C ALA A 74 4.25 -16.59 10.09
N LEU A 75 5.05 -16.77 9.04
CA LEU A 75 5.75 -15.73 8.29
C LEU A 75 5.16 -15.69 6.87
N THR A 76 4.54 -14.57 6.52
CA THR A 76 4.11 -14.34 5.13
C THR A 76 5.31 -13.87 4.31
N VAL A 77 5.60 -14.58 3.23
CA VAL A 77 6.79 -14.35 2.39
C VAL A 77 6.40 -14.22 0.92
N THR A 78 7.32 -13.67 0.14
CA THR A 78 7.30 -13.71 -1.33
C THR A 78 8.39 -14.65 -1.83
N GLY A 79 8.12 -15.41 -2.89
CA GLY A 79 9.07 -16.36 -3.47
C GLY A 79 9.28 -17.60 -2.61
N ILE A 80 8.21 -18.21 -2.11
CA ILE A 80 8.25 -19.31 -1.12
C ILE A 80 9.06 -20.51 -1.59
N GLU A 81 9.03 -20.83 -2.89
CA GLU A 81 9.79 -21.93 -3.48
C GLU A 81 11.31 -21.69 -3.41
N ALA A 82 11.75 -20.45 -3.67
CA ALA A 82 13.16 -20.10 -3.59
C ALA A 82 13.66 -20.15 -2.15
N GLU A 83 12.82 -19.70 -1.20
CA GLU A 83 13.12 -19.73 0.23
C GLU A 83 13.16 -21.16 0.79
N GLU A 84 12.21 -22.01 0.38
CA GLU A 84 12.19 -23.43 0.73
C GLU A 84 13.47 -24.13 0.26
N ARG A 85 13.86 -23.90 -1.00
CA ARG A 85 15.09 -24.47 -1.56
C ARG A 85 16.33 -24.01 -0.79
N ARG A 86 16.44 -22.71 -0.48
CA ARG A 86 17.54 -22.15 0.31
C ARG A 86 17.63 -22.81 1.69
N LEU A 87 16.50 -22.97 2.37
CA LEU A 87 16.43 -23.58 3.69
C LEU A 87 16.78 -25.08 3.65
N ARG A 88 16.29 -25.79 2.64
CA ARG A 88 16.62 -27.19 2.40
C ARG A 88 18.12 -27.39 2.15
N GLU A 89 18.73 -26.56 1.31
CA GLU A 89 20.17 -26.58 1.02
C GLU A 89 21.01 -26.22 2.27
N ALA A 90 20.50 -25.34 3.13
CA ALA A 90 21.11 -25.02 4.42
C ALA A 90 20.90 -26.10 5.50
N GLY A 91 20.24 -27.22 5.19
CA GLY A 91 20.00 -28.32 6.13
C GLY A 91 18.93 -28.03 7.18
N ALA A 92 18.04 -27.06 6.94
CA ALA A 92 16.99 -26.72 7.88
C ALA A 92 15.98 -27.87 8.06
N PRO A 93 15.45 -28.10 9.28
CA PRO A 93 14.51 -29.18 9.58
C PRO A 93 13.10 -28.88 9.06
N ILE A 94 12.90 -29.05 7.75
CA ILE A 94 11.58 -28.94 7.10
C ILE A 94 10.72 -30.13 7.54
N THR A 95 9.79 -29.89 8.46
CA THR A 95 8.90 -30.92 9.02
C THR A 95 7.62 -31.10 8.22
N MET A 96 7.24 -30.10 7.43
CA MET A 96 6.15 -30.19 6.48
C MET A 96 6.59 -29.62 5.14
N PRO A 97 6.70 -30.45 4.09
CA PRO A 97 7.11 -30.00 2.77
C PRO A 97 6.19 -28.94 2.18
N LEU A 98 6.71 -28.18 1.23
CA LEU A 98 5.92 -27.23 0.45
C LEU A 98 4.74 -27.92 -0.23
N ARG A 99 3.57 -27.35 -0.01
CA ARG A 99 2.31 -27.78 -0.58
C ARG A 99 1.47 -26.56 -0.93
N GLU A 100 0.57 -26.77 -1.87
CA GLU A 100 -0.42 -25.81 -2.30
C GLU A 100 -1.81 -26.33 -1.90
N GLU A 101 -2.58 -25.50 -1.22
CA GLU A 101 -3.95 -25.80 -0.82
C GLU A 101 -4.93 -25.35 -1.92
N PRO A 102 -6.12 -25.98 -2.03
CA PRO A 102 -7.07 -25.72 -3.11
C PRO A 102 -7.57 -24.26 -3.24
N TRP A 103 -7.36 -23.43 -2.21
CA TRP A 103 -7.73 -22.02 -2.16
C TRP A 103 -6.56 -21.07 -2.49
N GLY A 104 -5.47 -21.58 -3.07
CA GLY A 104 -4.33 -20.77 -3.53
C GLY A 104 -3.30 -20.42 -2.46
N GLU A 105 -3.35 -21.05 -1.28
CA GLU A 105 -2.34 -20.88 -0.24
C GLU A 105 -1.18 -21.85 -0.48
N ARG A 106 0.05 -21.34 -0.56
CA ARG A 106 1.27 -22.14 -0.59
C ARG A 106 1.96 -22.03 0.75
N LEU A 107 2.34 -23.16 1.33
CA LEU A 107 2.93 -23.18 2.65
C LEU A 107 3.86 -24.37 2.89
N PHE A 108 4.84 -24.17 3.77
CA PHE A 108 5.67 -25.23 4.35
C PHE A 108 6.01 -24.89 5.81
N GLN A 109 6.49 -25.87 6.58
CA GLN A 109 6.88 -25.65 7.98
C GLN A 109 8.27 -26.21 8.29
N LEU A 110 8.94 -25.52 9.21
CA LEU A 110 10.08 -26.03 9.95
C LEU A 110 9.72 -26.18 11.41
N THR A 111 10.44 -27.04 12.11
CA THR A 111 10.35 -27.15 13.58
C THR A 111 11.73 -26.99 14.17
N ASP A 112 11.86 -26.07 15.12
CA ASP A 112 13.12 -25.87 15.84
C ASP A 112 13.41 -27.03 16.81
N PRO A 113 14.62 -27.11 17.40
CA PRO A 113 14.97 -28.19 18.34
C PRO A 113 14.11 -28.25 19.62
N ASN A 114 13.42 -27.17 19.97
CA ASN A 114 12.50 -27.11 21.13
C ASN A 114 11.03 -27.35 20.74
N GLY A 115 10.73 -27.66 19.47
CA GLY A 115 9.38 -27.95 19.00
C GLY A 115 8.59 -26.72 18.53
N ILE A 116 9.21 -25.55 18.41
CA ILE A 116 8.57 -24.34 17.88
C ILE A 116 8.36 -24.50 16.38
N ILE A 117 7.11 -24.43 15.94
CA ILE A 117 6.75 -24.53 14.53
C ILE A 117 6.81 -23.15 13.90
N VAL A 118 7.59 -23.03 12.82
CA VAL A 118 7.63 -21.83 11.97
C VAL A 118 7.03 -22.19 10.63
N GLN A 119 5.96 -21.50 10.26
CA GLN A 119 5.26 -21.70 8.99
C GLN A 119 5.59 -20.56 8.03
N PHE A 120 5.91 -20.91 6.80
CA PHE A 120 6.03 -19.96 5.70
C PHE A 120 4.74 -20.03 4.90
N VAL A 121 4.19 -18.87 4.56
CA VAL A 121 2.96 -18.76 3.76
C VAL A 121 3.18 -17.76 2.64
N GLU A 122 2.83 -18.15 1.43
CA GLU A 122 2.67 -17.26 0.29
C GLU A 122 1.29 -17.49 -0.29
N TRP A 123 0.51 -16.42 -0.40
CA TRP A 123 -0.78 -16.47 -1.06
C TRP A 123 -0.52 -16.30 -2.55
N ALA A 124 -1.04 -17.21 -3.37
CA ALA A 124 -1.23 -16.90 -4.77
C ALA A 124 -2.05 -15.60 -4.83
N ALA A 125 -1.62 -14.65 -5.66
CA ALA A 125 -2.46 -13.50 -5.96
C ALA A 125 -3.86 -14.03 -6.32
N PRO A 126 -4.95 -13.46 -5.79
CA PRO A 126 -6.29 -13.91 -6.14
C PRO A 126 -6.39 -13.97 -7.67
N ASP A 127 -6.97 -15.03 -8.21
CA ASP A 127 -7.12 -15.29 -9.65
C ASP A 127 -7.58 -14.02 -10.40
N GLU A 128 -6.62 -13.23 -10.87
CA GLU A 128 -6.81 -12.24 -11.91
C GLU A 128 -6.51 -12.93 -13.24
N PRO A 129 -7.47 -13.00 -14.17
CA PRO A 129 -7.25 -13.68 -15.44
C PRO A 129 -6.10 -13.02 -16.21
N ALA A 130 -5.16 -13.87 -16.61
CA ALA A 130 -3.91 -13.59 -17.32
C ALA A 130 -3.91 -12.33 -18.21
N GLN A 131 -2.98 -11.41 -17.94
CA GLN A 131 -2.46 -10.47 -18.92
C GLN A 131 -0.92 -10.49 -18.89
N THR A 132 -0.39 -11.07 -19.98
CA THR A 132 0.82 -10.78 -20.75
C THR A 132 1.90 -9.87 -20.14
N GLU A 133 3.12 -10.41 -20.05
CA GLU A 133 4.45 -9.78 -19.96
C GLU A 133 4.51 -8.24 -19.81
N GLU A 134 5.01 -7.74 -18.67
CA GLU A 134 5.61 -6.40 -18.59
C GLU A 134 7.14 -6.48 -18.49
N PRO A 135 7.88 -5.68 -19.30
CA PRO A 135 9.33 -5.53 -19.21
C PRO A 135 9.75 -4.53 -18.11
N GLU A 136 11.03 -4.55 -17.75
CA GLU A 136 11.70 -3.67 -16.78
C GLU A 136 11.36 -2.17 -16.94
N GLU A 137 10.78 -1.54 -15.91
CA GLU A 137 11.34 -0.39 -15.16
C GLU A 137 10.28 0.17 -14.17
N SER A 138 10.24 -0.32 -12.93
CA SER A 138 9.60 0.41 -11.82
C SER A 138 10.51 1.54 -11.33
N ALA A 139 10.88 2.46 -12.22
CA ALA A 139 11.63 3.66 -11.89
C ALA A 139 10.68 4.83 -11.60
N MET A 140 11.06 5.68 -10.65
CA MET A 140 10.34 6.91 -10.34
C MET A 140 10.32 7.84 -11.58
N LEU A 141 9.12 8.17 -12.06
CA LEU A 141 8.93 9.11 -13.16
C LEU A 141 8.82 10.55 -12.63
N VAL A 142 9.69 11.44 -13.11
CA VAL A 142 9.60 12.89 -12.86
C VAL A 142 9.00 13.56 -14.08
N ILE A 143 7.79 14.12 -13.93
CA ILE A 143 7.09 14.80 -15.03
C ILE A 143 7.28 16.31 -14.89
N THR A 144 7.87 16.94 -15.91
CA THR A 144 7.97 18.40 -16.03
C THR A 144 7.01 18.88 -17.12
N PRO A 145 5.92 19.59 -16.78
CA PRO A 145 4.97 20.08 -17.78
C PRO A 145 5.60 21.08 -18.74
N THR A 146 5.28 20.97 -20.02
CA THR A 146 5.66 21.91 -21.08
C THR A 146 4.43 22.64 -21.62
N ALA A 147 4.63 23.59 -22.54
CA ALA A 147 3.55 24.31 -23.20
C ALA A 147 2.59 23.38 -23.97
N GLU A 148 3.05 22.22 -24.43
CA GLU A 148 2.22 21.23 -25.15
C GLU A 148 1.22 20.54 -24.23
N ASN A 149 1.46 20.54 -22.92
CA ASN A 149 0.55 19.96 -21.92
C ASN A 149 -0.56 20.93 -21.49
N VAL A 150 -0.65 22.09 -22.13
CA VAL A 150 -1.59 23.16 -21.77
C VAL A 150 -2.76 23.13 -22.73
N THR A 151 -3.95 22.94 -22.19
CA THR A 151 -5.21 23.17 -22.90
C THR A 151 -5.82 24.48 -22.43
N GLU A 152 -5.98 25.43 -23.34
CA GLU A 152 -6.73 26.66 -23.08
C GLU A 152 -8.16 26.53 -23.56
N SER A 153 -9.08 26.96 -22.70
CA SER A 153 -10.49 27.15 -23.02
C SER A 153 -10.87 28.60 -22.76
N PRO A 154 -12.03 29.08 -23.23
CA PRO A 154 -12.48 30.44 -22.94
C PRO A 154 -12.54 30.80 -21.44
N ASN A 155 -12.70 29.81 -20.56
CA ASN A 155 -12.99 30.03 -19.14
C ASN A 155 -11.82 29.66 -18.22
N ALA A 156 -10.87 28.86 -18.70
CA ALA A 156 -9.83 28.27 -17.87
C ALA A 156 -8.65 27.78 -18.71
N ARG A 157 -7.48 27.74 -18.05
CA ARG A 157 -6.26 27.12 -18.54
C ARG A 157 -5.99 25.85 -17.72
N MET A 158 -5.91 24.71 -18.40
CA MET A 158 -5.64 23.41 -17.79
C MET A 158 -4.23 22.95 -18.18
N THR A 159 -3.36 22.66 -17.21
CA THR A 159 -2.03 22.09 -17.47
C THR A 159 -2.00 20.66 -16.98
N GLY A 160 -1.92 19.69 -17.89
CA GLY A 160 -1.77 18.30 -17.52
C GLY A 160 -0.48 18.09 -16.71
N LEU A 161 -0.54 17.21 -15.70
CA LEU A 161 0.60 16.76 -14.89
C LEU A 161 0.87 15.25 -15.09
N ALA A 162 0.29 14.36 -14.28
CA ALA A 162 0.35 12.91 -14.51
C ALA A 162 -0.87 12.45 -15.31
N ALA A 163 -0.72 11.53 -16.27
CA ALA A 163 -1.82 10.87 -17.01
C ALA A 163 -1.28 9.65 -17.78
N PRO A 164 -2.11 8.78 -18.38
CA PRO A 164 -1.66 7.62 -19.16
C PRO A 164 -0.62 7.94 -20.23
N SER A 165 -0.82 9.01 -20.99
CA SER A 165 0.12 9.50 -22.02
C SER A 165 1.50 9.88 -21.46
N ARG A 166 1.62 10.01 -20.15
CA ARG A 166 2.80 10.49 -19.41
C ARG A 166 3.20 9.53 -18.28
N GLY A 167 2.80 8.26 -18.39
CA GLY A 167 3.30 7.16 -17.55
C GLY A 167 2.53 6.91 -16.25
N SER A 168 1.44 7.62 -15.99
CA SER A 168 0.57 7.30 -14.85
C SER A 168 -0.48 6.27 -15.25
N THR A 169 -0.53 5.14 -14.55
CA THR A 169 -1.45 4.03 -14.86
C THR A 169 -2.81 4.18 -14.18
N GLU A 170 -2.87 4.85 -13.03
CA GLU A 170 -4.10 4.92 -12.24
C GLU A 170 -4.79 6.30 -12.28
N LEU A 171 -3.98 7.35 -12.19
CA LEU A 171 -4.47 8.72 -11.97
C LEU A 171 -4.13 9.66 -13.11
N SER A 172 -5.06 10.55 -13.40
CA SER A 172 -4.82 11.77 -14.16
C SER A 172 -4.90 12.97 -13.24
N THR A 173 -3.87 13.82 -13.29
CA THR A 173 -3.75 15.04 -12.50
C THR A 173 -3.44 16.23 -13.39
N TRP A 174 -3.95 17.40 -13.02
CA TRP A 174 -3.70 18.64 -13.75
C TRP A 174 -3.82 19.85 -12.83
N THR A 175 -3.30 21.00 -13.26
CA THR A 175 -3.63 22.29 -12.67
C THR A 175 -4.74 22.97 -13.46
N VAL A 176 -5.56 23.74 -12.76
CA VAL A 176 -6.58 24.62 -13.35
C VAL A 176 -6.29 26.04 -12.89
N ALA A 177 -6.17 26.97 -13.84
CA ALA A 177 -6.13 28.39 -13.58
C ALA A 177 -7.34 29.06 -14.23
N MET A 178 -8.06 29.88 -13.47
CA MET A 178 -9.23 30.63 -13.92
C MET A 178 -9.04 32.11 -13.60
N GLU A 179 -9.36 32.97 -14.57
CA GLU A 179 -9.41 34.42 -14.35
C GLU A 179 -10.66 34.83 -13.57
N ALA A 180 -10.61 36.01 -12.95
CA ALA A 180 -11.74 36.54 -12.18
C ALA A 180 -12.98 36.73 -13.07
N GLY A 181 -14.13 36.26 -12.59
CA GLY A 181 -15.43 36.34 -13.25
C GLY A 181 -15.72 35.19 -14.21
N GLN A 182 -14.77 34.27 -14.46
CA GLN A 182 -14.96 33.17 -15.40
C GLN A 182 -15.88 32.08 -14.84
N THR A 183 -16.68 31.47 -15.72
CA THR A 183 -17.59 30.38 -15.37
C THR A 183 -17.48 29.25 -16.39
N GLY A 184 -17.19 28.04 -15.93
CA GLY A 184 -17.22 26.85 -16.78
C GLY A 184 -18.64 26.49 -17.23
N PRO A 185 -18.78 25.69 -18.31
CA PRO A 185 -20.08 25.13 -18.66
C PRO A 185 -20.58 24.19 -17.56
N GLU A 186 -21.90 24.02 -17.49
CA GLU A 186 -22.46 22.88 -16.77
C GLU A 186 -22.03 21.58 -17.45
N HIS A 187 -21.55 20.64 -16.66
CA HIS A 187 -21.06 19.36 -17.17
C HIS A 187 -21.12 18.27 -16.10
N VAL A 188 -20.96 17.03 -16.54
CA VAL A 188 -20.86 15.83 -15.72
C VAL A 188 -19.54 15.15 -16.05
N ILE A 189 -18.87 14.57 -15.06
CA ILE A 189 -17.70 13.70 -15.25
C ILE A 189 -18.02 12.31 -14.72
N SER A 190 -17.67 11.27 -15.47
CA SER A 190 -17.94 9.86 -15.13
C SER A 190 -17.17 9.32 -13.92
N ARG A 191 -16.28 10.13 -13.34
CA ARG A 191 -15.39 9.80 -12.24
C ARG A 191 -15.39 10.90 -11.20
N GLU A 192 -15.14 10.49 -9.97
CA GLU A 192 -14.89 11.42 -8.86
C GLU A 192 -13.70 12.32 -9.20
N GLN A 193 -13.78 13.58 -8.80
CA GLN A 193 -12.64 14.50 -8.86
C GLN A 193 -12.38 15.11 -7.49
N VAL A 194 -11.11 15.08 -7.08
CA VAL A 194 -10.62 15.79 -5.90
C VAL A 194 -9.94 17.07 -6.38
N TRP A 195 -10.38 18.20 -5.86
CA TRP A 195 -9.86 19.53 -6.18
C TRP A 195 -9.22 20.15 -4.95
N MET A 196 -7.97 20.58 -5.07
CA MET A 196 -7.20 21.25 -4.02
C MET A 196 -6.94 22.68 -4.45
N VAL A 197 -7.64 23.65 -3.85
CA VAL A 197 -7.51 25.07 -4.21
C VAL A 197 -6.23 25.63 -3.60
N THR A 198 -5.29 26.07 -4.43
CA THR A 198 -3.98 26.56 -3.99
C THR A 198 -3.95 28.08 -3.84
N ALA A 199 -4.74 28.79 -4.64
CA ALA A 199 -4.88 30.24 -4.59
C ALA A 199 -6.28 30.66 -5.02
N GLY A 200 -6.79 31.78 -4.50
CA GLY A 200 -8.08 32.33 -4.91
C GLY A 200 -9.29 31.72 -4.21
N VAL A 201 -10.45 31.78 -4.88
CA VAL A 201 -11.76 31.36 -4.36
C VAL A 201 -12.64 30.87 -5.52
N LEU A 202 -13.31 29.73 -5.33
CA LEU A 202 -14.30 29.14 -6.25
C LEU A 202 -15.72 29.15 -5.69
N ASP A 203 -16.64 29.60 -6.55
CA ASP A 203 -18.06 29.27 -6.68
C ASP A 203 -18.33 27.84 -7.19
N VAL A 204 -18.52 26.80 -6.36
CA VAL A 204 -18.78 25.43 -6.89
C VAL A 204 -20.23 25.03 -6.67
N THR A 205 -20.98 24.86 -7.75
CA THR A 205 -22.34 24.32 -7.73
C THR A 205 -22.32 22.85 -8.11
N CYS A 206 -22.88 21.99 -7.27
CA CYS A 206 -23.05 20.55 -7.53
C CYS A 206 -24.38 20.09 -6.94
N ASP A 207 -25.18 19.37 -7.74
CA ASP A 207 -26.53 18.93 -7.36
C ASP A 207 -27.42 20.07 -6.80
N GLY A 208 -27.39 21.23 -7.48
CA GLY A 208 -28.16 22.41 -7.09
C GLY A 208 -27.68 23.15 -5.83
N ARG A 209 -26.61 22.68 -5.17
CA ARG A 209 -26.04 23.31 -3.98
C ARG A 209 -24.73 24.01 -4.34
N THR A 210 -24.60 25.29 -3.96
CA THR A 210 -23.39 26.08 -4.20
C THR A 210 -22.59 26.25 -2.92
N GLU A 211 -21.31 25.94 -2.98
CA GLU A 211 -20.35 26.10 -1.89
C GLU A 211 -19.19 27.01 -2.32
N LYS A 212 -18.75 27.88 -1.41
CA LYS A 212 -17.59 28.74 -1.60
C LYS A 212 -16.34 28.05 -1.06
N ILE A 213 -15.36 27.80 -1.92
CA ILE A 213 -14.11 27.13 -1.57
C ILE A 213 -12.94 28.10 -1.73
N SER A 214 -12.13 28.27 -0.70
CA SER A 214 -10.98 29.18 -0.67
C SER A 214 -9.64 28.44 -0.73
N ALA A 215 -8.57 29.16 -1.01
CA ALA A 215 -7.20 28.65 -0.95
C ALA A 215 -6.92 27.87 0.36
N GLY A 216 -6.24 26.73 0.23
CA GLY A 216 -5.96 25.78 1.31
C GLY A 216 -7.08 24.78 1.59
N GLN A 217 -8.24 24.90 0.94
CA GLN A 217 -9.34 23.95 1.07
C GLN A 217 -9.37 22.94 -0.08
N THR A 218 -9.87 21.76 0.23
CA THR A 218 -10.09 20.67 -0.72
C THR A 218 -11.57 20.34 -0.79
N PHE A 219 -12.06 20.01 -1.97
CA PHE A 219 -13.42 19.52 -2.16
C PHE A 219 -13.43 18.33 -3.12
N VAL A 220 -14.48 17.51 -2.98
CA VAL A 220 -14.66 16.30 -3.77
C VAL A 220 -15.96 16.45 -4.55
N LEU A 221 -15.88 16.25 -5.86
CA LEU A 221 -17.04 16.21 -6.74
C LEU A 221 -17.35 14.76 -7.09
N PRO A 222 -18.54 14.25 -6.73
CA PRO A 222 -18.91 12.87 -7.05
C PRO A 222 -19.00 12.63 -8.57
N PRO A 223 -18.84 11.37 -9.02
CA PRO A 223 -19.07 10.99 -10.40
C PRO A 223 -20.54 11.18 -10.78
N ASP A 224 -20.79 11.40 -12.07
CA ASP A 224 -22.13 11.36 -12.67
C ASP A 224 -23.13 12.40 -12.14
N VAL A 225 -22.65 13.44 -11.44
CA VAL A 225 -23.47 14.54 -10.93
C VAL A 225 -23.20 15.82 -11.71
N LEU A 226 -24.29 16.55 -12.04
CA LEU A 226 -24.21 17.83 -12.72
C LEU A 226 -23.51 18.86 -11.84
N ARG A 227 -22.54 19.58 -12.42
CA ARG A 227 -21.78 20.60 -11.71
C ARG A 227 -21.38 21.78 -12.58
N GLN A 228 -21.07 22.89 -11.91
CA GLN A 228 -20.53 24.09 -12.51
C GLN A 228 -19.51 24.73 -11.56
N VAL A 229 -18.43 25.26 -12.12
CA VAL A 229 -17.38 25.96 -11.38
C VAL A 229 -17.31 27.40 -11.87
N HIS A 230 -17.41 28.34 -10.94
CA HIS A 230 -17.27 29.77 -11.14
C HIS A 230 -16.09 30.29 -10.33
N ALA A 231 -15.29 31.18 -10.92
CA ALA A 231 -14.16 31.83 -10.26
C ALA A 231 -14.52 33.30 -9.99
N PRO A 232 -15.11 33.66 -8.83
CA PRO A 232 -15.40 35.07 -8.50
C PRO A 232 -14.11 35.92 -8.40
N ARG A 233 -12.95 35.28 -8.19
CA ARG A 233 -11.61 35.88 -8.23
C ARG A 233 -10.69 34.95 -9.02
N ALA A 234 -9.56 35.49 -9.48
CA ALA A 234 -8.51 34.67 -10.06
C ALA A 234 -8.11 33.54 -9.10
N THR A 235 -8.04 32.32 -9.62
CA THR A 235 -7.93 31.10 -8.81
C THR A 235 -7.05 30.06 -9.49
N GLU A 236 -6.30 29.33 -8.67
CA GLU A 236 -5.55 28.15 -9.07
C GLU A 236 -5.95 26.94 -8.21
N ALA A 237 -5.99 25.76 -8.82
CA ALA A 237 -6.25 24.50 -8.14
C ALA A 237 -5.48 23.34 -8.79
N HIS A 238 -5.15 22.33 -7.98
CA HIS A 238 -4.77 21.00 -8.46
C HIS A 238 -6.00 20.10 -8.49
N VAL A 239 -6.06 19.22 -9.48
CA VAL A 239 -7.16 18.27 -9.62
C VAL A 239 -6.59 16.87 -9.83
N ALA A 240 -7.21 15.89 -9.20
CA ALA A 240 -6.94 14.46 -9.40
C ALA A 240 -8.24 13.71 -9.75
N MET A 241 -8.11 12.74 -10.65
CA MET A 241 -9.19 11.90 -11.15
C MET A 241 -8.61 10.55 -11.55
N ARG A 242 -9.42 9.49 -11.54
CA ARG A 242 -9.04 8.23 -12.21
C ARG A 242 -8.85 8.45 -13.71
N ALA A 243 -7.84 7.82 -14.29
CA ALA A 243 -7.38 8.12 -15.66
C ALA A 243 -8.39 7.85 -16.79
N ASP A 244 -9.43 7.05 -16.55
CA ASP A 244 -10.47 6.69 -17.51
C ASP A 244 -11.70 7.63 -17.50
N GLY A 245 -11.60 8.78 -16.83
CA GLY A 245 -12.71 9.74 -16.72
C GLY A 245 -13.04 10.44 -18.04
N VAL A 246 -14.33 10.59 -18.31
CA VAL A 246 -14.87 11.29 -19.47
C VAL A 246 -15.90 12.33 -19.05
N ALA A 247 -16.05 13.38 -19.86
CA ALA A 247 -17.00 14.46 -19.65
C ALA A 247 -18.24 14.31 -20.53
N SER A 248 -19.40 14.73 -20.03
CA SER A 248 -20.59 14.98 -20.85
C SER A 248 -21.18 16.34 -20.51
N VAL A 249 -21.81 16.97 -21.51
CA VAL A 249 -22.43 18.30 -21.38
C VAL A 249 -23.92 18.13 -21.65
N PRO A 250 -24.81 18.61 -20.76
CA PRO A 250 -26.25 18.55 -20.99
C PRO A 250 -26.63 19.11 -22.36
N GLY A 251 -27.51 18.39 -23.06
CA GLY A 251 -27.97 18.78 -24.40
C GLY A 251 -27.01 18.48 -25.54
N THR A 252 -25.84 17.89 -25.27
CA THR A 252 -24.93 17.35 -26.30
C THR A 252 -24.96 15.82 -26.28
N GLU A 253 -24.96 15.19 -27.45
CA GLU A 253 -24.90 13.73 -27.55
C GLU A 253 -23.45 13.21 -27.36
N GLY A 254 -23.31 12.13 -26.59
CA GLY A 254 -22.03 11.45 -26.37
C GLY A 254 -21.17 11.98 -25.21
N THR A 255 -20.06 11.30 -24.95
CA THR A 255 -19.03 11.69 -23.99
C THR A 255 -17.80 12.22 -24.72
N ARG A 256 -16.98 13.00 -24.00
CA ARG A 256 -15.75 13.61 -24.49
C ARG A 256 -14.62 13.29 -23.55
N ILE A 257 -13.48 12.93 -24.12
CA ILE A 257 -12.23 12.79 -23.38
C ILE A 257 -11.75 14.18 -22.97
N LEU A 258 -11.20 14.29 -21.76
CA LEU A 258 -10.56 15.51 -21.27
C LEU A 258 -9.11 15.53 -21.80
N PRO A 259 -8.75 16.44 -22.73
CA PRO A 259 -7.45 16.37 -23.42
C PRO A 259 -6.24 16.56 -22.49
N TRP A 260 -6.41 17.23 -21.35
CA TRP A 260 -5.35 17.42 -20.35
C TRP A 260 -5.21 16.26 -19.35
N ALA A 261 -6.17 15.31 -19.35
CA ALA A 261 -6.23 14.18 -18.44
C ALA A 261 -6.01 12.83 -19.15
N GLN A 262 -5.57 12.84 -20.40
CA GLN A 262 -5.05 11.66 -21.09
C GLN A 262 -3.55 11.65 -21.13
#